data_AF-A0A820KPT7-F1
#
_entry.id   AF-A0A820KPT7-F1
#
_cell.length_a   1.000
_cell.length_b   1.000
_cell.length_c   1.000
_cell.angle_alpha   90.00
_cell.angle_beta   90.00
_cell.angle_gamma   90.00
#
_symmetry.space_group_name_H-M   'P 1'
#
loop_
_entity.id
_entity.type
_entity.pdbx_description
1 polymer ?
#
loop_
_entity_poly.entity_id
_entity_poly.type
_entity_poly.pdbx_seq_one_letter_code
_entity_poly.pdbx_strand_id
1 'polypeptide(L)'
;EVLQPKLIPIPVMEQTFRVDIFDIIPKDKKPKSNRKAILSIKRRALPLVPAYCITTHKSQGQTLNKVVIDLKLPNETEDIAAVYVPLSRVKRVTN
;
A
#
# COMPACT_ATOMS: atom_id res chain seq x y z
N GLU A 1 24.52 28.79 6.49
CA GLU A 1 23.76 28.79 5.23
C GLU A 1 22.28 28.93 5.59
N VAL A 2 21.66 30.06 5.28
CA VAL A 2 20.27 30.35 5.70
C VAL A 2 19.33 29.68 4.70
N LEU A 3 18.56 28.69 5.16
CA LEU A 3 17.55 28.01 4.35
C LEU A 3 16.50 29.01 3.87
N GLN A 4 16.20 29.00 2.57
CA GLN A 4 15.17 29.88 1.99
C GLN A 4 13.80 29.58 2.64
N PRO A 5 12.95 30.61 2.89
CA PRO A 5 11.76 30.51 3.74
C PRO A 5 10.61 29.62 3.21
N LYS A 6 10.84 28.85 2.14
CA LYS A 6 9.87 27.91 1.54
C LYS A 6 10.47 26.55 1.22
N LEU A 7 11.72 26.29 1.59
CA LEU A 7 12.36 25.00 1.39
C LEU A 7 12.07 24.10 2.60
N ILE A 8 11.31 23.04 2.40
CA ILE A 8 11.12 22.00 3.43
C ILE A 8 12.08 20.86 3.10
N PRO A 9 13.16 20.65 3.88
CA PRO A 9 14.06 19.53 3.64
C PRO A 9 13.34 18.22 3.97
N ILE A 10 13.30 17.31 3.01
CA ILE A 10 12.74 15.97 3.21
C ILE A 10 13.90 14.99 3.37
N PRO A 11 14.14 14.46 4.58
CA PRO A 11 15.25 13.53 4.80
C PRO A 11 14.95 12.19 4.12
N VAL A 12 16.02 11.55 3.63
CA VAL A 12 15.94 10.17 3.13
C VAL A 12 15.71 9.24 4.32
N MET A 13 14.74 8.34 4.21
CA MET A 13 14.38 7.39 5.26
C MET A 13 14.91 6.00 4.95
N GLU A 14 15.33 5.28 5.99
CA GLU A 14 15.65 3.85 5.93
C GLU A 14 14.53 3.03 6.56
N GLN A 15 14.07 2.00 5.85
CA GLN A 15 13.10 1.04 6.35
C GLN A 15 13.62 -0.38 6.15
N THR A 16 13.54 -1.19 7.21
CA THR A 16 13.92 -2.61 7.15
C THR A 16 12.66 -3.46 7.05
N PHE A 17 12.57 -4.27 6.02
CA PHE A 17 11.52 -5.25 5.79
C PHE A 17 12.04 -6.62 6.17
N ARG A 18 11.33 -7.32 7.04
CA ARG A 18 11.63 -8.70 7.42
C ARG A 18 10.55 -9.59 6.84
N VAL A 19 10.93 -10.51 5.99
CA VAL A 19 10.00 -11.43 5.33
C VAL A 19 10.44 -12.85 5.63
N ASP A 20 9.50 -13.69 6.05
CA ASP A 20 9.78 -15.11 6.14
C ASP A 20 9.86 -15.68 4.73
N ILE A 21 10.98 -16.33 4.39
CA ILE A 21 11.19 -16.92 3.08
C ILE A 21 10.11 -17.97 2.77
N PHE A 22 9.56 -18.63 3.80
CA PHE A 22 8.48 -19.60 3.65
C PHE A 22 7.14 -18.99 3.19
N ASP A 23 6.96 -17.67 3.31
CA ASP A 23 5.77 -16.96 2.83
C ASP A 23 5.86 -16.62 1.34
N ILE A 24 7.07 -16.60 0.78
CA ILE A 24 7.35 -16.18 -0.60
C ILE A 24 7.51 -17.38 -1.54
N ILE A 25 8.01 -18.50 -1.01
CA ILE A 25 8.26 -19.71 -1.80
C ILE A 25 6.95 -20.49 -2.03
N PRO A 26 6.71 -21.05 -3.24
CA PRO A 26 5.59 -21.94 -3.51
C PRO A 26 5.53 -23.10 -2.51
N LYS A 27 4.30 -23.50 -2.11
CA LYS A 27 4.08 -24.53 -1.08
C LYS A 27 4.84 -25.83 -1.35
N ASP A 28 4.99 -26.19 -2.62
CA ASP A 28 5.63 -27.44 -3.07
C ASP A 28 7.15 -27.46 -2.87
N LYS A 29 7.77 -26.28 -2.67
CA LYS A 29 9.21 -26.12 -2.45
C LYS A 29 9.56 -25.79 -1.00
N LYS A 30 8.60 -25.87 -0.07
CA LYS A 30 8.87 -25.61 1.35
C LYS A 30 9.77 -26.72 1.93
N PRO A 31 10.99 -26.41 2.39
CA PRO A 31 11.82 -27.42 3.02
C PRO A 31 11.18 -27.93 4.32
N LYS A 32 11.34 -29.22 4.62
CA LYS A 32 10.83 -29.88 5.85
C LYS A 32 11.52 -29.39 7.14
N SER A 33 12.43 -28.43 7.04
CA SER A 33 13.15 -27.88 8.18
C SER A 33 12.28 -26.88 8.93
N ASN A 34 12.21 -27.02 10.25
CA ASN A 34 11.48 -26.09 11.11
C ASN A 34 12.26 -24.81 11.43
N ARG A 35 13.42 -24.59 10.78
CA ARG A 35 14.27 -23.43 11.00
C ARG A 35 13.73 -22.24 10.22
N LYS A 36 13.23 -21.23 10.94
CA LYS A 36 12.80 -19.95 10.35
C LYS A 36 13.95 -19.33 9.55
N ALA A 37 13.68 -19.00 8.29
CA ALA A 37 14.63 -18.35 7.39
C ALA A 37 14.08 -16.95 7.06
N ILE A 38 14.56 -15.94 7.78
CA ILE A 38 14.08 -14.56 7.66
C ILE A 38 14.99 -13.80 6.70
N LEU A 39 14.44 -13.32 5.59
CA LEU A 39 15.09 -12.36 4.70
C LEU A 39 14.89 -10.94 5.24
N SER A 40 15.98 -10.23 5.48
CA SER A 40 15.96 -8.84 5.94
C SER A 40 16.45 -7.90 4.84
N ILE A 41 15.55 -7.07 4.30
CA ILE A 41 15.84 -6.13 3.21
C ILE A 41 15.80 -4.71 3.75
N LYS A 42 16.87 -3.93 3.53
CA LYS A 42 16.92 -2.50 3.88
C LYS A 42 16.65 -1.66 2.64
N ARG A 43 15.67 -0.75 2.71
CA ARG A 43 15.38 0.22 1.65
C ARG A 43 15.68 1.62 2.15
N ARG A 44 16.48 2.37 1.39
CA ARG A 44 16.74 3.80 1.61
C ARG A 44 16.07 4.61 0.50
N ALA A 45 15.09 5.44 0.84
CA ALA A 45 14.28 6.18 -0.15
C ALA A 45 13.69 7.47 0.44
N LEU A 46 13.23 8.38 -0.41
CA LEU A 46 12.39 9.50 0.04
C LEU A 46 11.05 8.94 0.54
N PRO A 47 10.51 9.43 1.66
CA PRO A 47 9.24 8.98 2.22
C PRO A 47 8.03 9.59 1.51
N LEU A 48 8.05 9.56 0.17
CA LEU A 48 7.03 10.14 -0.68
C LEU A 48 6.51 9.08 -1.64
N VAL A 49 5.20 9.11 -1.89
CA VAL A 49 4.54 8.33 -2.92
C VAL A 49 3.54 9.24 -3.65
N PRO A 50 3.35 9.08 -4.97
CA PRO A 50 2.24 9.72 -5.67
C PRO A 50 0.91 9.33 -5.01
N ALA A 51 -0.02 10.28 -4.89
CA ALA A 51 -1.29 10.09 -4.18
C ALA A 51 -2.53 10.49 -5.00
N TYR A 52 -2.38 10.70 -6.32
CA TYR A 52 -3.54 10.94 -7.21
C TYR A 52 -4.44 9.71 -7.34
N CYS A 53 -3.83 8.52 -7.33
CA CYS A 53 -4.53 7.24 -7.30
C CYS A 53 -4.10 6.49 -6.04
N ILE A 54 -5.06 5.92 -5.33
CA ILE A 54 -4.82 5.13 -4.13
C ILE A 54 -5.58 3.81 -4.23
N THR A 55 -5.04 2.76 -3.63
CA THR A 55 -5.73 1.47 -3.58
C THR A 55 -6.94 1.56 -2.65
N THR A 56 -7.95 0.70 -2.87
CA THR A 56 -9.11 0.56 -1.98
C THR A 56 -8.69 0.45 -0.51
N HIS A 57 -7.73 -0.42 -0.22
CA HIS A 57 -7.19 -0.59 1.13
C HIS A 57 -6.59 0.70 1.71
N LYS A 58 -5.86 1.48 0.90
CA LYS A 58 -5.28 2.75 1.36
C LYS A 58 -6.35 3.82 1.60
N SER A 59 -7.45 3.79 0.85
CA SER A 59 -8.55 4.74 0.99
C SER A 59 -9.43 4.50 2.22
N GLN A 60 -9.37 3.33 2.84
CA GLN A 60 -10.23 2.96 3.95
C GLN A 60 -10.11 3.96 5.12
N GLY A 61 -11.26 4.40 5.64
CA GLY A 61 -11.33 5.41 6.70
C GLY A 61 -11.22 6.87 6.22
N GLN A 62 -10.89 7.11 4.95
CA GLN A 62 -10.82 8.46 4.40
C GLN A 62 -12.19 8.97 3.93
N THR A 63 -12.41 10.28 3.98
CA THR A 63 -13.52 10.94 3.28
C THR A 63 -12.93 11.74 2.13
N LEU A 64 -13.33 11.42 0.90
CA LEU A 64 -12.87 12.06 -0.33
C LEU A 64 -13.94 13.01 -0.85
N ASN A 65 -13.51 14.15 -1.40
CA ASN A 65 -14.43 15.16 -1.94
C ASN A 65 -15.01 14.74 -3.31
N LYS A 66 -14.15 14.19 -4.18
CA LYS A 66 -14.48 13.69 -5.51
C LYS A 66 -13.56 12.52 -5.83
N VAL A 67 -14.08 11.48 -6.47
CA VAL A 67 -13.33 10.27 -6.80
C VAL A 67 -13.84 9.68 -8.12
N VAL A 68 -12.95 9.03 -8.84
CA VAL A 68 -13.29 8.08 -9.92
C VAL A 68 -12.87 6.71 -9.41
N ILE A 69 -13.77 5.74 -9.46
CA ILE A 69 -13.54 4.40 -8.92
C ILE A 69 -13.53 3.41 -10.08
N ASP A 70 -12.40 2.74 -10.28
CA ASP A 70 -12.29 1.61 -11.19
C ASP A 70 -12.63 0.32 -10.43
N LEU A 71 -13.70 -0.36 -10.86
CA LEU A 71 -14.19 -1.62 -10.26
C LEU A 71 -13.76 -2.85 -11.06
N LYS A 72 -12.78 -2.73 -11.95
CA LYS A 72 -12.19 -3.88 -12.66
C LYS A 72 -11.30 -4.70 -11.71
N LEU A 73 -11.92 -5.57 -10.91
CA LEU A 73 -11.23 -6.41 -9.94
C LEU A 73 -10.53 -7.59 -10.65
N PRO A 74 -9.25 -7.86 -10.37
CA PRO A 74 -8.58 -9.05 -10.85
C PRO A 74 -9.09 -10.25 -10.06
N ASN A 75 -9.79 -11.15 -10.75
CA ASN A 75 -10.39 -12.42 -10.29
C ASN A 75 -11.85 -12.31 -9.83
N GLU A 76 -12.65 -13.32 -10.16
CA GLU A 76 -14.07 -13.53 -9.81
C GLU A 76 -14.33 -13.71 -8.29
N THR A 77 -13.41 -13.28 -7.44
CA THR A 77 -13.64 -13.25 -6.01
C THR A 77 -14.56 -12.08 -5.70
N GLU A 78 -15.81 -12.41 -5.39
CA GLU A 78 -16.88 -11.53 -4.90
C GLU A 78 -16.54 -10.92 -3.53
N ASP A 79 -15.40 -10.25 -3.41
CA ASP A 79 -15.11 -9.47 -2.20
C ASP A 79 -15.95 -8.19 -2.24
N ILE A 80 -17.14 -8.27 -1.62
CA ILE A 80 -18.07 -7.13 -1.47
C ILE A 80 -17.36 -5.93 -0.84
N ALA A 81 -16.36 -6.15 0.04
CA ALA A 81 -15.61 -5.05 0.64
C ALA A 81 -14.76 -4.30 -0.39
N ALA A 82 -14.24 -4.98 -1.41
CA ALA A 82 -13.48 -4.36 -2.49
C ALA A 82 -14.30 -3.34 -3.30
N VAL A 83 -15.63 -3.50 -3.32
CA VAL A 83 -16.58 -2.57 -3.98
C VAL A 83 -17.17 -1.56 -3.00
N TYR A 84 -17.59 -1.99 -1.81
CA TYR A 84 -18.23 -1.13 -0.82
C TYR A 84 -17.29 -0.07 -0.24
N VAL A 85 -16.05 -0.44 0.10
CA VAL A 85 -15.08 0.47 0.70
C VAL A 85 -14.81 1.69 -0.19
N PRO A 86 -14.48 1.57 -1.50
CA PRO A 86 -14.21 2.74 -2.34
C PRO A 86 -15.46 3.58 -2.57
N LEU A 87 -16.64 2.97 -2.77
CA LEU A 87 -17.90 3.70 -2.97
C LEU A 87 -18.30 4.52 -1.75
N SER A 88 -18.06 4.01 -0.54
CA SER A 88 -18.37 4.71 0.72
C SER A 88 -17.39 5.84 1.07
N ARG A 89 -16.37 6.12 0.23
CA ARG A 89 -15.42 7.22 0.49
C ARG A 89 -15.99 8.60 0.15
N VAL A 90 -17.12 8.67 -0.56
CA VAL A 90 -17.78 9.93 -0.94
C VAL A 90 -19.17 10.05 -0.32
N LYS A 91 -19.60 11.29 -0.06
CA LYS A 91 -20.87 11.58 0.62
C LYS A 91 -22.08 11.62 -0.31
N ARG A 92 -21.87 11.91 -1.61
CA ARG A 92 -22.95 12.17 -2.57
C ARG A 92 -22.58 11.61 -3.93
N VAL A 93 -23.57 11.04 -4.60
CA VAL A 93 -23.53 10.77 -6.04
C VAL A 93 -24.04 12.05 -6.71
N THR A 94 -23.14 12.86 -7.26
CA THR A 94 -23.51 13.97 -8.13
C THR A 94 -23.59 13.45 -9.56
N ASN A 95 -24.78 13.55 -10.16
CA ASN A 95 -24.94 13.48 -11.61
C ASN A 95 -24.36 14.73 -12.27
#